data_AF-A0A165PLF5-F1
#
_entry.id   AF-A0A165PLF5-F1
#
_cell.length_a   1.000
_cell.length_b   1.000
_cell.length_c   1.000
_cell.angle_alpha   90.00
_cell.angle_beta   90.00
_cell.angle_gamma   90.00
#
_symmetry.space_group_name_H-M   'P 1'
#
loop_
_entity.id
_entity.type
_entity.pdbx_description
1 polymer ?
#
loop_
_entity_poly.entity_id
_entity_poly.type
_entity_poly.pdbx_seq_one_letter_code
_entity_poly.pdbx_strand_id
1 'polypeptide(L)'
;MESEPMDSEDEYQEYNPSRAKRRRVSMTRSNRTSIGNDGPTKKSIDLTSLIDPAESNIRDVAFETIIDELLPDLIRTRDALLRQQAQIDQYGQPIRPMTRCERALLIDELQSKSQVNNPLTFLEAMILRKLKVNREKGLRNIPEQDLDALMQHSTVTPLPPVPASPPVNPDVLAALYSIRTTPYENSFLSRLLGVNTAPTPGLVAVDWETCSPWISLMDDIRDHYSLAHPDREQVAPVRAPIEYVSLQPLHLDQVHDLLARTFWSGIDVSDSLHYSPEKCSIIATYKKLVVGAAFLSSPQEAYITYMAVRTGWENSQIATNMLYHLITLNPNKDITLHVSVNNPAMQLLYNRFGFKAEEFIANFYDAYLDPQSRASKNAFRLRLRR
;
A
#
# COMPACT_ATOMS: atom_id res chain seq x y z
N MET A 1 56.60 9.19 -45.17
CA MET A 1 55.68 8.88 -46.29
C MET A 1 55.86 7.38 -46.52
N GLU A 2 55.19 6.61 -45.69
CA GLU A 2 55.33 5.16 -45.45
C GLU A 2 53.89 4.70 -45.13
N SER A 3 53.26 3.92 -46.02
CA SER A 3 53.07 2.45 -45.93
C SER A 3 52.33 2.07 -44.63
N GLU A 4 51.17 1.41 -44.61
CA GLU A 4 50.54 0.49 -45.57
C GLU A 4 49.07 0.23 -45.07
N PRO A 5 48.26 -0.64 -45.72
CA PRO A 5 46.79 -0.67 -45.64
C PRO A 5 46.27 -1.43 -44.42
N MET A 6 44.95 -1.36 -44.16
CA MET A 6 44.31 -2.37 -43.33
C MET A 6 42.91 -2.74 -43.80
N ASP A 7 42.77 -4.05 -43.86
CA ASP A 7 41.68 -4.90 -44.32
C ASP A 7 40.39 -4.80 -43.51
N SER A 8 39.36 -5.26 -44.23
CA SER A 8 38.12 -5.91 -43.84
C SER A 8 37.97 -6.55 -42.44
N GLU A 9 36.69 -6.68 -42.09
CA GLU A 9 36.06 -7.54 -41.06
C GLU A 9 35.73 -6.85 -39.73
N ASP A 10 34.51 -6.28 -39.66
CA ASP A 10 33.83 -6.10 -38.37
C ASP A 10 32.55 -6.94 -38.32
N GLU A 11 32.71 -7.97 -37.52
CA GLU A 11 31.85 -9.08 -37.15
C GLU A 11 30.60 -8.58 -36.38
N TYR A 12 29.41 -8.91 -36.88
CA TYR A 12 28.16 -8.75 -36.12
C TYR A 12 28.16 -9.74 -34.95
N GLN A 13 28.53 -9.28 -33.75
CA GLN A 13 28.39 -10.07 -32.52
C GLN A 13 26.98 -9.98 -31.95
N GLU A 14 26.24 -11.06 -32.15
CA GLU A 14 24.92 -11.33 -31.58
C GLU A 14 25.04 -11.54 -30.05
N TYR A 15 24.41 -10.67 -29.27
CA TYR A 15 24.44 -10.72 -27.81
C TYR A 15 23.56 -11.86 -27.28
N ASN A 16 24.21 -12.94 -26.86
CA ASN A 16 23.60 -14.11 -26.24
C ASN A 16 23.33 -13.85 -24.73
N PRO A 17 22.09 -13.78 -24.24
CA PRO A 17 21.83 -13.69 -22.81
C PRO A 17 22.11 -15.04 -22.14
N SER A 18 23.07 -15.01 -21.23
CA SER A 18 23.53 -16.15 -20.45
C SER A 18 22.39 -16.79 -19.64
N ARG A 19 22.33 -18.10 -19.79
CA ARG A 19 21.36 -19.05 -19.24
C ARG A 19 21.47 -19.11 -17.71
N ALA A 20 20.65 -18.33 -17.01
CA ALA A 20 20.52 -18.44 -15.55
C ALA A 20 19.93 -19.81 -15.17
N LYS A 21 20.76 -20.67 -14.58
CA LYS A 21 20.38 -21.99 -14.03
C LYS A 21 19.33 -21.82 -12.92
N ARG A 22 18.05 -21.99 -13.25
CA ARG A 22 16.98 -22.22 -12.26
C ARG A 22 17.25 -23.52 -11.53
N ARG A 23 17.70 -23.39 -10.28
CA ARG A 23 17.88 -24.47 -9.31
C ARG A 23 16.50 -25.09 -9.01
N ARG A 24 16.20 -26.24 -9.61
CA ARG A 24 15.05 -27.08 -9.26
C ARG A 24 15.24 -27.57 -7.83
N VAL A 25 14.43 -27.07 -6.90
CA VAL A 25 14.26 -27.67 -5.58
C VAL A 25 13.30 -28.84 -5.76
N SER A 26 13.84 -30.06 -5.70
CA SER A 26 13.04 -31.28 -5.61
C SER A 26 12.47 -31.38 -4.19
N MET A 27 11.18 -31.12 -4.01
CA MET A 27 10.47 -31.59 -2.82
C MET A 27 10.17 -33.07 -2.98
N THR A 28 10.90 -33.86 -2.20
CA THR A 28 10.68 -35.28 -1.95
C THR A 28 9.27 -35.49 -1.40
N ARG A 29 8.42 -36.15 -2.19
CA ARG A 29 7.13 -36.69 -1.75
C ARG A 29 7.39 -37.81 -0.74
N SER A 30 7.11 -37.54 0.52
CA SER A 30 6.94 -38.57 1.55
C SER A 30 5.64 -39.31 1.27
N ASN A 31 5.75 -40.60 0.94
CA ASN A 31 4.62 -41.54 0.91
C ASN A 31 4.13 -41.75 2.33
N ARG A 32 2.93 -41.26 2.64
CA ARG A 32 2.16 -41.68 3.81
C ARG A 32 0.82 -42.22 3.34
N THR A 33 0.69 -43.53 3.50
CA THR A 33 -0.51 -44.33 3.32
C THR A 33 -1.61 -43.88 4.29
N SER A 34 -2.77 -43.54 3.75
CA SER A 34 -4.07 -43.47 4.44
C SER A 34 -5.10 -43.93 3.41
N ILE A 35 -5.50 -45.21 3.45
CA ILE A 35 -6.73 -45.70 4.12
C ILE A 35 -7.91 -44.79 3.80
N GLY A 36 -8.83 -45.36 3.03
CA GLY A 36 -9.86 -44.65 2.27
C GLY A 36 -10.89 -43.90 3.11
N ASN A 37 -11.46 -42.90 2.45
CA ASN A 37 -12.85 -42.52 2.62
C ASN A 37 -13.30 -41.84 1.33
N ASP A 38 -14.19 -42.50 0.59
CA ASP A 38 -14.81 -41.98 -0.63
C ASP A 38 -15.69 -40.77 -0.28
N GLY A 39 -15.33 -39.61 -0.84
CA GLY A 39 -16.16 -38.41 -0.89
C GLY A 39 -16.27 -37.94 -2.35
N PRO A 40 -17.36 -37.24 -2.74
CA PRO A 40 -17.76 -37.14 -4.14
C PRO A 40 -16.70 -36.39 -4.95
N THR A 41 -16.24 -37.06 -6.00
CA THR A 41 -15.26 -36.59 -6.97
C THR A 41 -15.64 -35.20 -7.49
N LYS A 42 -14.82 -34.18 -7.18
CA LYS A 42 -14.83 -32.92 -7.93
C LYS A 42 -14.45 -33.24 -9.37
N LYS A 43 -15.44 -33.34 -10.26
CA LYS A 43 -15.19 -33.42 -11.70
C LYS A 43 -14.47 -32.13 -12.12
N SER A 44 -13.19 -32.23 -12.45
CA SER A 44 -12.47 -31.18 -13.14
C SER A 44 -13.13 -30.99 -14.50
N ILE A 45 -13.71 -29.82 -14.73
CA ILE A 45 -14.20 -29.44 -16.06
C ILE A 45 -12.95 -29.20 -16.91
N ASP A 46 -12.73 -30.06 -17.89
CA ASP A 46 -11.63 -29.92 -18.83
C ASP A 46 -12.03 -28.86 -19.87
N LEU A 47 -11.46 -27.65 -19.72
CA LEU A 47 -11.72 -26.51 -20.60
C LEU A 47 -10.80 -26.50 -21.83
N THR A 48 -9.97 -27.54 -22.01
CA THR A 48 -9.05 -27.67 -23.15
C THR A 48 -9.78 -27.55 -24.48
N SER A 49 -10.99 -28.10 -24.61
CA SER A 49 -11.81 -28.00 -25.83
C SER A 49 -12.28 -26.58 -26.18
N LEU A 50 -12.20 -25.63 -25.25
CA LEU A 50 -12.58 -24.22 -25.45
C LEU A 50 -11.38 -23.33 -25.79
N ILE A 51 -10.16 -23.83 -25.58
CA ILE A 51 -8.91 -23.08 -25.66
C ILE A 51 -8.00 -23.61 -26.78
N ASP A 52 -8.28 -24.80 -27.32
CA ASP A 52 -7.47 -25.40 -28.40
C ASP A 52 -8.02 -25.01 -29.78
N PRO A 53 -7.33 -24.14 -30.56
CA PRO A 53 -7.67 -23.91 -31.96
C PRO A 53 -7.08 -25.04 -32.81
N ALA A 54 -7.48 -26.27 -32.55
CA ALA A 54 -6.98 -27.42 -33.29
C ALA A 54 -7.81 -27.63 -34.57
N GLU A 55 -7.25 -27.11 -35.66
CA GLU A 55 -7.27 -27.71 -37.00
C GLU A 55 -8.61 -28.27 -37.51
N SER A 56 -9.57 -27.39 -37.78
CA SER A 56 -10.52 -27.61 -38.87
C SER A 56 -10.96 -26.28 -39.45
N ASN A 57 -11.26 -26.26 -40.74
CA ASN A 57 -11.63 -25.10 -41.57
C ASN A 57 -12.78 -24.24 -41.01
N ILE A 58 -12.54 -23.48 -39.95
CA ILE A 58 -13.49 -22.53 -39.39
C ILE A 58 -13.08 -21.17 -39.92
N ARG A 59 -13.80 -20.74 -40.97
CA ARG A 59 -13.96 -19.34 -41.37
C ARG A 59 -14.17 -18.47 -40.12
N ASP A 60 -13.94 -17.17 -40.20
CA ASP A 60 -14.22 -16.19 -39.14
C ASP A 60 -15.64 -16.29 -38.53
N VAL A 61 -15.88 -17.31 -37.71
CA VAL A 61 -17.12 -17.50 -36.98
C VAL A 61 -16.91 -16.72 -35.70
N ALA A 62 -17.51 -15.54 -35.65
CA ALA A 62 -17.48 -14.68 -34.48
C ALA A 62 -17.87 -15.49 -33.24
N PHE A 63 -17.15 -15.27 -32.14
CA PHE A 63 -17.33 -15.92 -30.84
C PHE A 63 -18.81 -16.03 -30.42
N GLU A 64 -19.62 -15.03 -30.77
CA GLU A 64 -21.06 -14.98 -30.54
C GLU A 64 -21.79 -16.19 -31.15
N THR A 65 -21.45 -16.59 -32.37
CA THR A 65 -22.12 -17.70 -33.07
C THR A 65 -21.82 -19.05 -32.40
N ILE A 66 -20.59 -19.25 -31.92
CA ILE A 66 -20.17 -20.48 -31.22
C ILE A 66 -20.81 -20.52 -29.83
N ILE A 67 -20.85 -19.38 -29.15
CA ILE A 67 -21.50 -19.25 -27.84
C ILE A 67 -23.00 -19.49 -27.97
N ASP A 68 -23.67 -18.94 -28.98
CA ASP A 68 -25.12 -19.09 -29.16
C ASP A 68 -25.54 -20.54 -29.40
N GLU A 69 -24.69 -21.35 -30.05
CA GLU A 69 -24.90 -22.79 -30.21
C GLU A 69 -24.70 -23.57 -28.90
N LEU A 70 -23.71 -23.21 -28.09
CA LEU A 70 -23.36 -23.92 -26.85
C LEU A 70 -24.13 -23.43 -25.62
N LEU A 71 -24.66 -22.21 -25.66
CA LEU A 71 -25.33 -21.54 -24.54
C LEU A 71 -26.54 -22.33 -24.01
N PRO A 72 -27.43 -22.90 -24.84
CA PRO A 72 -28.56 -23.69 -24.36
C PRO A 72 -28.10 -24.91 -23.54
N ASP A 73 -27.03 -25.58 -23.96
CA ASP A 73 -26.50 -26.76 -23.29
C ASP A 73 -25.74 -26.40 -22.01
N LEU A 74 -25.02 -25.26 -22.01
CA LEU A 74 -24.40 -24.72 -20.81
C LEU A 74 -25.43 -24.28 -19.75
N ILE A 75 -26.55 -23.70 -20.17
CA ILE A 75 -27.66 -23.35 -19.26
C ILE A 75 -28.29 -24.62 -18.69
N ARG A 76 -28.58 -25.62 -19.54
CA ARG A 76 -29.15 -26.91 -19.11
C ARG A 76 -28.25 -27.64 -18.11
N THR A 77 -26.95 -27.68 -18.36
CA THR A 77 -25.97 -28.32 -17.47
C THR A 77 -25.81 -27.55 -16.16
N ARG A 78 -25.79 -26.22 -16.19
CA ARG A 78 -25.84 -25.37 -14.99
C ARG A 78 -27.09 -25.66 -14.16
N ASP A 79 -28.26 -25.70 -14.78
CA ASP A 79 -29.53 -25.95 -14.09
C ASP A 79 -29.57 -27.34 -13.48
N ALA A 80 -29.04 -28.35 -14.17
CA ALA A 80 -28.91 -29.70 -13.65
C ALA A 80 -27.99 -29.75 -12.41
N LEU A 81 -26.84 -29.07 -12.44
CA LEU A 81 -25.94 -28.97 -11.28
C LEU A 81 -26.60 -28.23 -10.10
N LEU A 82 -27.31 -27.14 -10.37
CA LEU A 82 -28.01 -26.40 -9.32
C LEU A 82 -29.13 -27.23 -8.68
N ARG A 83 -29.83 -28.07 -9.46
CA ARG A 83 -30.82 -29.02 -8.93
C ARG A 83 -30.17 -30.13 -8.09
N GLN A 84 -28.97 -30.60 -8.46
CA GLN A 84 -28.23 -31.58 -7.66
C GLN A 84 -27.76 -31.01 -6.31
N GLN A 85 -27.50 -29.71 -6.24
CA GLN A 85 -27.11 -29.01 -5.02
C GLN A 85 -28.29 -28.49 -4.20
N ALA A 86 -29.53 -28.73 -4.65
CA ALA A 86 -30.72 -28.32 -3.92
C ALA A 86 -30.97 -29.30 -2.76
N GLN A 87 -31.13 -28.75 -1.56
CA GLN A 87 -31.59 -29.43 -0.36
C GLN A 87 -33.03 -29.03 -0.06
N ILE A 88 -33.73 -29.76 0.79
CA ILE A 88 -35.12 -29.46 1.15
C ILE A 88 -35.12 -28.79 2.53
N ASP A 89 -35.77 -27.64 2.65
CA ASP A 89 -35.96 -26.95 3.92
C ASP A 89 -36.89 -27.73 4.86
N GLN A 90 -36.93 -27.34 6.13
CA GLN A 90 -37.91 -27.77 7.12
C GLN A 90 -39.38 -27.56 6.69
N TYR A 91 -39.64 -26.69 5.70
CA TYR A 91 -40.96 -26.44 5.12
C TYR A 91 -41.22 -27.17 3.79
N GLY A 92 -40.35 -28.10 3.38
CA GLY A 92 -40.52 -28.87 2.14
C GLY A 92 -40.16 -28.11 0.87
N GLN A 93 -39.55 -26.93 0.97
CA GLN A 93 -39.15 -26.12 -0.18
C GLN A 93 -37.72 -26.44 -0.61
N PRO A 94 -37.42 -26.54 -1.93
CA PRO A 94 -36.05 -26.75 -2.39
C PRO A 94 -35.23 -25.48 -2.20
N ILE A 95 -34.24 -25.52 -1.30
CA ILE A 95 -33.24 -24.48 -1.10
C ILE A 95 -31.96 -24.87 -1.83
N ARG A 96 -31.34 -23.93 -2.52
CA ARG A 96 -30.02 -24.13 -3.13
C ARG A 96 -29.04 -23.04 -2.70
N PRO A 97 -27.73 -23.32 -2.69
CA PRO A 97 -26.74 -22.28 -2.50
C PRO A 97 -26.83 -21.23 -3.62
N MET A 98 -26.68 -19.98 -3.24
CA MET A 98 -26.73 -18.83 -4.15
C MET A 98 -25.44 -18.76 -4.98
N THR A 99 -25.59 -18.52 -6.29
CA THR A 99 -24.45 -18.40 -7.20
C THR A 99 -23.68 -17.08 -6.96
N ARG A 100 -22.45 -17.01 -7.47
CA ARG A 100 -21.60 -15.80 -7.35
C ARG A 100 -22.26 -14.58 -8.01
N CYS A 101 -22.89 -14.77 -9.17
CA CYS A 101 -23.56 -13.71 -9.91
C CYS A 101 -24.81 -13.21 -9.16
N GLU A 102 -25.68 -14.12 -8.70
CA GLU A 102 -26.87 -13.77 -7.91
C GLU A 102 -26.50 -13.00 -6.64
N ARG A 103 -25.42 -13.42 -5.97
CA ARG A 103 -24.90 -12.75 -4.78
C ARG A 103 -24.41 -11.34 -5.07
N ALA A 104 -23.70 -11.15 -6.19
CA ALA A 104 -23.21 -9.84 -6.60
C ALA A 104 -24.37 -8.90 -6.93
N LEU A 105 -25.39 -9.39 -7.67
CA LEU A 105 -26.59 -8.64 -8.02
C LEU A 105 -27.37 -8.20 -6.77
N LEU A 106 -27.58 -9.10 -5.80
CA LEU A 106 -28.30 -8.76 -4.56
C LEU A 106 -27.53 -7.77 -3.68
N ILE A 107 -26.20 -7.85 -3.66
CA ILE A 107 -25.38 -6.85 -2.95
C ILE A 107 -25.56 -5.47 -3.60
N ASP A 108 -25.52 -5.39 -4.92
CA ASP A 108 -25.68 -4.14 -5.67
C ASP A 108 -27.09 -3.54 -5.52
N GLU A 109 -28.12 -4.39 -5.56
CA GLU A 109 -29.51 -3.99 -5.33
C GLU A 109 -29.73 -3.45 -3.91
N LEU A 110 -29.20 -4.11 -2.89
CA LEU A 110 -29.33 -3.63 -1.50
C LEU A 110 -28.48 -2.37 -1.24
N GLN A 111 -27.36 -2.21 -1.95
CA GLN A 111 -26.52 -1.00 -1.84
C GLN A 111 -27.16 0.20 -2.53
N SER A 112 -27.76 0.02 -3.71
CA SER A 112 -28.50 1.08 -4.40
C SER A 112 -29.74 1.51 -3.61
N LYS A 113 -30.48 0.58 -3.02
CA LYS A 113 -31.59 0.89 -2.09
C LYS A 113 -31.15 1.69 -0.87
N SER A 114 -29.96 1.42 -0.33
CA SER A 114 -29.39 2.18 0.79
C SER A 114 -28.99 3.61 0.43
N GLN A 115 -28.69 3.91 -0.83
CA GLN A 115 -28.30 5.25 -1.29
C GLN A 115 -29.51 6.15 -1.57
N VAL A 116 -30.66 5.57 -1.92
CA VAL A 116 -31.90 6.30 -2.22
C VAL A 116 -32.69 6.52 -0.93
N ASN A 117 -32.24 7.43 -0.05
CA ASN A 117 -32.95 8.07 1.09
C ASN A 117 -33.87 7.23 2.01
N ASN A 118 -33.85 5.90 1.91
CA ASN A 118 -34.68 5.01 2.71
C ASN A 118 -33.75 4.09 3.51
N PRO A 119 -33.79 4.16 4.85
CA PRO A 119 -32.93 3.31 5.67
C PRO A 119 -33.29 1.84 5.44
N LEU A 120 -32.28 1.01 5.20
CA LEU A 120 -32.43 -0.44 5.09
C LEU A 120 -33.14 -0.99 6.33
N THR A 121 -34.06 -1.91 6.12
CA THR A 121 -34.68 -2.67 7.20
C THR A 121 -33.60 -3.47 7.93
N PHE A 122 -33.74 -3.70 9.24
CA PHE A 122 -32.80 -4.49 10.04
C PHE A 122 -32.42 -5.83 9.37
N LEU A 123 -33.40 -6.52 8.80
CA LEU A 123 -33.23 -7.79 8.12
C LEU A 123 -32.39 -7.63 6.84
N GLU A 124 -32.66 -6.58 6.04
CA GLU A 124 -31.90 -6.28 4.83
C GLU A 124 -30.45 -5.91 5.12
N ALA A 125 -30.21 -5.12 6.18
CA ALA A 125 -28.85 -4.79 6.63
C ALA A 125 -28.10 -6.04 7.11
N MET A 126 -28.78 -6.96 7.82
CA MET A 126 -28.21 -8.23 8.25
C MET A 126 -27.88 -9.14 7.05
N ILE A 127 -28.78 -9.22 6.07
CA ILE A 127 -28.56 -9.97 4.82
C ILE A 127 -27.36 -9.39 4.08
N LEU A 128 -27.31 -8.07 3.86
CA LEU A 128 -26.21 -7.40 3.17
C LEU A 128 -24.87 -7.71 3.87
N ARG A 129 -24.83 -7.65 5.20
CA ARG A 129 -23.62 -7.98 5.96
C ARG A 129 -23.21 -9.45 5.78
N LYS A 130 -24.15 -10.39 5.87
CA LYS A 130 -23.87 -11.82 5.65
C LYS A 130 -23.39 -12.10 4.23
N LEU A 131 -24.00 -11.48 3.21
CA LEU A 131 -23.59 -11.64 1.82
C LEU A 131 -22.17 -11.11 1.56
N LYS A 132 -21.81 -9.95 2.15
CA LYS A 132 -20.45 -9.40 2.08
C LYS A 132 -19.43 -10.31 2.76
N VAL A 133 -19.75 -10.84 3.94
CA VAL A 133 -18.89 -11.80 4.65
C VAL A 133 -18.69 -13.07 3.83
N ASN A 134 -19.75 -13.63 3.24
CA ASN A 134 -19.65 -14.84 2.42
C ASN A 134 -18.90 -14.60 1.10
N ARG A 135 -18.95 -13.38 0.53
CA ARG A 135 -18.10 -12.99 -0.61
C ARG A 135 -16.62 -13.07 -0.23
N GLU A 136 -16.23 -12.49 0.90
CA GLU A 136 -14.85 -12.51 1.39
C GLU A 136 -14.37 -13.91 1.75
N LYS A 137 -15.22 -14.72 2.39
CA LYS A 137 -14.91 -16.14 2.67
C LYS A 137 -14.67 -16.93 1.39
N GLY A 138 -15.48 -16.71 0.37
CA GLY A 138 -15.34 -17.34 -0.94
C GLY A 138 -14.04 -16.97 -1.66
N LEU A 139 -13.61 -15.70 -1.57
CA LEU A 139 -12.31 -15.26 -2.12
C LEU A 139 -11.12 -15.93 -1.42
N ARG A 140 -11.28 -16.26 -0.13
CA ARG A 140 -10.24 -16.87 0.70
C ARG A 140 -10.32 -18.40 0.79
N ASN A 141 -11.20 -19.04 -0.01
CA ASN A 141 -11.45 -20.49 0.02
C ASN A 141 -11.73 -21.03 1.44
N ILE A 142 -12.35 -20.22 2.29
CA ILE A 142 -12.73 -20.66 3.63
C ILE A 142 -14.00 -21.52 3.47
N PRO A 143 -13.99 -22.80 3.91
CA PRO A 143 -15.17 -23.65 3.82
C PRO A 143 -16.34 -23.01 4.58
N GLU A 144 -17.49 -22.88 3.90
CA GLU A 144 -18.74 -22.56 4.59
C GLU A 144 -19.01 -23.72 5.55
N GLN A 145 -19.17 -23.42 6.84
CA GLN A 145 -19.57 -24.42 7.82
C GLN A 145 -20.99 -24.86 7.46
N ASP A 146 -21.14 -26.12 7.09
CA ASP A 146 -22.43 -26.74 6.83
C ASP A 146 -23.16 -26.90 8.17
N LEU A 147 -24.01 -25.92 8.48
CA LEU A 147 -24.77 -25.90 9.73
C LEU A 147 -25.73 -27.09 9.81
N ASP A 148 -26.23 -27.59 8.68
CA ASP A 148 -27.16 -28.71 8.64
C ASP A 148 -26.46 -30.05 8.95
N ALA A 149 -25.22 -30.22 8.50
CA ALA A 149 -24.38 -31.37 8.88
C ALA A 149 -24.04 -31.38 10.39
N LEU A 150 -23.97 -30.19 11.01
CA LEU A 150 -23.77 -30.06 12.46
C LEU A 150 -25.06 -30.30 13.25
N MET A 151 -26.23 -29.93 12.72
CA MET A 151 -27.53 -30.12 13.37
C MET A 151 -28.04 -31.56 13.32
N GLN A 152 -27.71 -32.33 12.27
CA GLN A 152 -28.10 -33.75 12.16
C GLN A 152 -27.39 -34.67 13.20
N HIS A 153 -26.34 -34.20 13.88
CA HIS A 153 -25.53 -35.01 14.80
C HIS A 153 -25.35 -34.42 16.21
N SER A 154 -26.05 -33.34 16.56
CA SER A 154 -25.87 -32.66 17.85
C SER A 154 -27.05 -32.87 18.79
N THR A 155 -27.06 -33.99 19.51
CA THR A 155 -27.54 -33.94 20.90
C THR A 155 -26.67 -32.92 21.62
N VAL A 156 -27.27 -31.84 22.13
CA VAL A 156 -26.56 -30.76 22.84
C VAL A 156 -25.85 -31.38 24.04
N THR A 157 -24.56 -31.69 23.89
CA THR A 157 -23.73 -32.15 24.99
C THR A 157 -23.51 -30.95 25.90
N PRO A 158 -23.99 -30.96 27.15
CA PRO A 158 -23.69 -29.89 28.09
C PRO A 158 -22.16 -29.78 28.19
N LEU A 159 -21.63 -28.54 28.11
CA LEU A 159 -20.20 -28.32 28.28
C LEU A 159 -19.76 -28.99 29.59
N PRO A 160 -18.74 -29.85 29.57
CA PRO A 160 -18.19 -30.38 30.80
C PRO A 160 -17.79 -29.20 31.68
N PRO A 161 -18.02 -29.28 33.01
CA PRO A 161 -17.65 -28.21 33.92
C PRO A 161 -16.16 -27.91 33.72
N VAL A 162 -15.85 -26.62 33.52
CA VAL A 162 -14.49 -26.15 33.26
C VAL A 162 -13.59 -26.71 34.37
N PRO A 163 -12.60 -27.57 34.04
CA PRO A 163 -11.66 -28.04 35.03
C PRO A 163 -11.01 -26.82 35.67
N ALA A 164 -10.93 -26.80 37.01
CA ALA A 164 -10.31 -25.72 37.75
C ALA A 164 -8.94 -25.44 37.13
N SER A 165 -8.77 -24.25 36.55
CA SER A 165 -7.53 -23.89 35.88
C SER A 165 -6.37 -24.05 36.85
N PRO A 166 -5.27 -24.72 36.46
CA PRO A 166 -4.10 -24.80 37.32
C PRO A 166 -3.66 -23.38 37.71
N PRO A 167 -3.08 -23.21 38.92
CA PRO A 167 -2.63 -21.90 39.37
C PRO A 167 -1.67 -21.33 38.33
N VAL A 168 -2.02 -20.15 37.81
CA VAL A 168 -1.26 -19.49 36.75
C VAL A 168 0.12 -19.15 37.32
N ASN A 169 1.17 -19.64 36.66
CA ASN A 169 2.54 -19.41 37.10
C ASN A 169 2.82 -17.89 37.15
N PRO A 170 3.20 -17.32 38.30
CA PRO A 170 3.42 -15.88 38.45
C PRO A 170 4.53 -15.36 37.54
N ASP A 171 5.51 -16.19 37.18
CA ASP A 171 6.60 -15.80 36.27
C ASP A 171 6.07 -15.60 34.84
N VAL A 172 5.06 -16.38 34.43
CA VAL A 172 4.40 -16.22 33.14
C VAL A 172 3.53 -14.96 33.15
N LEU A 173 2.86 -14.65 34.25
CA LEU A 173 2.11 -13.40 34.39
C LEU A 173 3.05 -12.19 34.36
N ALA A 174 4.17 -12.23 35.07
CA ALA A 174 5.17 -11.17 35.03
C ALA A 174 5.74 -10.99 33.61
N ALA A 175 6.03 -12.10 32.91
CA ALA A 175 6.46 -12.06 31.52
C ALA A 175 5.39 -11.44 30.61
N LEU A 176 4.13 -11.81 30.76
CA LEU A 176 3.02 -11.23 29.97
C LEU A 176 2.81 -9.74 30.27
N TYR A 177 2.86 -9.33 31.54
CA TYR A 177 2.76 -7.91 31.94
C TYR A 177 3.98 -7.08 31.52
N SER A 178 5.13 -7.72 31.28
CA SER A 178 6.33 -7.04 30.76
C SER A 178 6.29 -6.77 29.26
N ILE A 179 5.39 -7.44 28.51
CA ILE A 179 5.17 -7.17 27.08
C ILE A 179 4.43 -5.83 26.94
N ARG A 180 5.19 -4.76 26.71
CA ARG A 180 4.64 -3.41 26.50
C ARG A 180 4.07 -3.19 25.10
N THR A 181 4.54 -3.95 24.12
CA THR A 181 4.10 -3.83 22.72
C THR A 181 3.97 -5.22 22.09
N THR A 182 2.93 -5.42 21.29
CA THR A 182 2.80 -6.60 20.44
C THR A 182 2.98 -6.17 18.99
N PRO A 183 3.69 -6.96 18.15
CA PRO A 183 3.76 -6.67 16.72
C PRO A 183 2.35 -6.59 16.15
N TYR A 184 2.11 -5.59 15.29
CA TYR A 184 0.77 -5.26 14.78
C TYR A 184 0.05 -6.49 14.26
N GLU A 185 0.73 -7.34 13.47
CA GLU A 185 0.20 -8.57 12.87
C GLU A 185 -0.56 -9.46 13.88
N ASN A 186 -0.09 -9.52 15.12
CA ASN A 186 -0.66 -10.37 16.17
C ASN A 186 -1.53 -9.61 17.17
N SER A 187 -1.69 -8.30 17.00
CA SER A 187 -2.43 -7.44 17.93
C SER A 187 -3.95 -7.63 17.81
N PHE A 188 -4.67 -7.31 18.89
CA PHE A 188 -6.14 -7.23 18.83
C PHE A 188 -6.61 -6.20 17.80
N LEU A 189 -5.81 -5.14 17.60
CA LEU A 189 -6.08 -4.06 16.67
C LEU A 189 -6.00 -4.54 15.20
N SER A 190 -5.07 -5.43 14.84
CA SER A 190 -5.04 -6.05 13.49
C SER A 190 -6.18 -7.04 13.26
N ARG A 191 -6.75 -7.63 14.32
CA ARG A 191 -7.95 -8.47 14.19
C ARG A 191 -9.21 -7.63 14.00
N LEU A 192 -9.25 -6.45 14.63
CA LEU A 192 -10.39 -5.54 14.60
C LEU A 192 -10.42 -4.69 13.32
N LEU A 193 -9.25 -4.19 12.88
CA LEU A 193 -9.09 -3.36 11.69
C LEU A 193 -8.63 -4.16 10.45
N GLY A 194 -8.26 -5.43 10.64
CA GLY A 194 -7.63 -6.26 9.61
C GLY A 194 -6.11 -6.03 9.53
N VAL A 195 -5.45 -6.92 8.77
CA VAL A 195 -4.01 -6.81 8.42
C VAL A 195 -3.71 -5.55 7.59
N ASN A 196 -4.74 -4.90 7.07
CA ASN A 196 -4.63 -3.66 6.31
C ASN A 196 -5.05 -2.46 7.18
N THR A 197 -4.12 -1.89 7.94
CA THR A 197 -4.00 -0.43 7.76
C THR A 197 -3.67 -0.30 6.27
N ALA A 198 -4.59 0.23 5.46
CA ALA A 198 -4.29 0.50 4.06
C ALA A 198 -2.89 1.15 4.04
N PRO A 199 -1.87 0.55 3.39
CA PRO A 199 -0.56 1.15 3.36
C PRO A 199 -0.78 2.57 2.84
N THR A 200 -0.41 3.58 3.63
CA THR A 200 -0.49 4.97 3.18
C THR A 200 0.16 4.98 1.80
N PRO A 201 -0.56 5.30 0.71
CA PRO A 201 -0.07 5.03 -0.63
C PRO A 201 1.31 5.68 -0.82
N GLY A 202 2.35 4.91 -1.13
CA GLY A 202 3.71 5.46 -1.27
C GLY A 202 4.39 5.84 0.05
N LEU A 203 4.04 5.21 1.18
CA LEU A 203 4.80 5.32 2.42
C LEU A 203 6.24 4.81 2.19
N VAL A 204 7.22 5.69 2.41
CA VAL A 204 8.66 5.41 2.28
C VAL A 204 9.25 5.01 3.62
N ALA A 205 8.97 5.77 4.68
CA ALA A 205 9.51 5.53 6.02
C ALA A 205 8.62 6.15 7.10
N VAL A 206 8.74 5.64 8.32
CA VAL A 206 8.04 6.15 9.52
C VAL A 206 9.08 6.43 10.59
N ASP A 207 9.08 7.64 11.12
CA ASP A 207 10.00 8.09 12.15
C ASP A 207 9.25 8.42 13.45
N TRP A 208 9.60 7.69 14.52
CA TRP A 208 9.03 7.85 15.86
C TRP A 208 9.94 8.64 16.80
N GLU A 209 11.18 8.89 16.41
CA GLU A 209 12.21 9.47 17.27
C GLU A 209 12.27 10.99 17.12
N THR A 210 12.00 11.49 15.92
CA THR A 210 12.09 12.92 15.64
C THR A 210 11.08 13.74 16.45
N CYS A 211 11.61 14.61 17.31
CA CYS A 211 10.84 15.57 18.09
C CYS A 211 11.17 17.00 17.60
N SER A 212 10.19 17.68 17.03
CA SER A 212 10.34 19.08 16.64
C SER A 212 10.07 20.03 17.81
N PRO A 213 10.61 21.26 17.79
CA PRO A 213 10.28 22.28 18.79
C PRO A 213 8.76 22.52 18.92
N TRP A 214 8.04 22.44 17.80
CA TRP A 214 6.59 22.55 17.79
C TRP A 214 5.88 21.38 18.48
N ILE A 215 6.39 20.16 18.35
CA ILE A 215 5.87 19.00 19.10
C ILE A 215 6.10 19.20 20.59
N SER A 216 7.31 19.64 20.99
CA SER A 216 7.62 19.94 22.39
C SER A 216 6.69 21.00 22.95
N LEU A 217 6.47 22.10 22.22
CA LEU A 217 5.56 23.17 22.64
C LEU A 217 4.13 22.66 22.81
N MET A 218 3.66 21.80 21.91
CA MET A 218 2.31 21.23 21.99
C MET A 218 2.15 20.27 23.17
N ASP A 219 3.22 19.52 23.50
CA ASP A 219 3.28 18.70 24.70
C ASP A 219 3.29 19.59 25.96
N ASP A 220 4.09 20.66 26.00
CA ASP A 220 4.14 21.60 27.13
C ASP A 220 2.79 22.29 27.39
N ILE A 221 2.08 22.72 26.33
CA ILE A 221 0.74 23.33 26.45
C ILE A 221 -0.25 22.32 27.02
N ARG A 222 -0.15 21.05 26.59
CA ARG A 222 -1.02 19.99 27.09
C ARG A 222 -0.72 19.67 28.54
N ASP A 223 0.55 19.63 28.92
CA ASP A 223 1.01 19.38 30.30
C ASP A 223 0.60 20.53 31.23
N HIS A 224 0.68 21.77 30.76
CA HIS A 224 0.14 22.90 31.51
C HIS A 224 -1.38 22.80 31.68
N TYR A 225 -2.11 22.41 30.63
CA TYR A 225 -3.56 22.25 30.69
C TYR A 225 -3.98 21.10 31.63
N SER A 226 -3.23 19.99 31.63
CA SER A 226 -3.49 18.84 32.49
C SER A 226 -3.29 19.17 33.96
N LEU A 227 -2.22 19.92 34.29
CA LEU A 227 -1.96 20.40 35.64
C LEU A 227 -3.02 21.40 36.11
N ALA A 228 -3.56 22.23 35.22
CA ALA A 228 -4.60 23.19 35.55
C ALA A 228 -5.99 22.57 35.79
N HIS A 229 -6.27 21.37 35.25
CA HIS A 229 -7.59 20.71 35.36
C HIS A 229 -7.45 19.22 35.72
N PRO A 230 -7.11 18.89 36.98
CA PRO A 230 -6.91 17.52 37.42
C PRO A 230 -8.22 16.70 37.48
N ASP A 231 -9.37 17.36 37.60
CA ASP A 231 -10.67 16.70 37.76
C ASP A 231 -11.28 16.19 36.44
N ARG A 232 -10.64 16.47 35.29
CA ARG A 232 -11.12 16.01 33.98
C ARG A 232 -10.45 14.70 33.59
N GLU A 233 -11.23 13.82 32.97
CA GLU A 233 -10.72 12.58 32.39
C GLU A 233 -9.82 12.93 31.19
N GLN A 234 -8.51 12.87 31.40
CA GLN A 234 -7.53 13.23 30.38
C GLN A 234 -7.19 12.02 29.53
N VAL A 235 -7.40 12.14 28.21
CA VAL A 235 -6.98 11.12 27.26
C VAL A 235 -5.47 11.13 27.18
N ALA A 236 -4.83 9.99 27.47
CA ALA A 236 -3.39 9.83 27.35
C ALA A 236 -2.94 10.18 25.91
N PRO A 237 -2.00 11.12 25.74
CA PRO A 237 -1.60 11.55 24.42
C PRO A 237 -0.81 10.43 23.72
N VAL A 238 -1.33 9.96 22.59
CA VAL A 238 -0.56 9.10 21.69
C VAL A 238 0.26 10.00 20.77
N ARG A 239 1.59 9.97 20.95
CA ARG A 239 2.52 10.62 20.02
C ARG A 239 2.36 9.98 18.64
N ALA A 240 2.18 10.81 17.62
CA ALA A 240 2.16 10.35 16.24
C ALA A 240 3.57 10.44 15.64
N PRO A 241 3.93 9.51 14.74
CA PRO A 241 5.19 9.58 14.03
C PRO A 241 5.15 10.63 12.93
N ILE A 242 6.33 10.95 12.39
CA ILE A 242 6.47 11.63 11.11
C ILE A 242 6.53 10.55 10.04
N GLU A 243 5.57 10.58 9.11
CA GLU A 243 5.51 9.67 7.97
C GLU A 243 6.11 10.36 6.75
N TYR A 244 7.08 9.70 6.11
CA TYR A 244 7.64 10.11 4.83
C TYR A 244 6.92 9.35 3.73
N VAL A 245 6.19 10.07 2.88
CA VAL A 245 5.30 9.51 1.85
C VAL A 245 5.67 10.14 0.51
N SER A 246 5.47 9.43 -0.60
CA SER A 246 5.55 10.02 -1.93
C SER A 246 4.46 11.08 -2.12
N LEU A 247 4.65 11.97 -3.10
CA LEU A 247 3.63 12.97 -3.43
C LEU A 247 2.30 12.29 -3.79
N GLN A 248 1.23 12.81 -3.20
CA GLN A 248 -0.14 12.42 -3.50
C GLN A 248 -0.96 13.67 -3.83
N PRO A 249 -2.07 13.54 -4.59
CA PRO A 249 -2.93 14.69 -4.92
C PRO A 249 -3.43 15.45 -3.69
N LEU A 250 -3.69 14.76 -2.57
CA LEU A 250 -4.23 15.38 -1.35
C LEU A 250 -3.20 16.26 -0.62
N HIS A 251 -1.92 16.12 -0.94
CA HIS A 251 -0.86 16.93 -0.35
C HIS A 251 -0.57 18.21 -1.16
N LEU A 252 -1.03 18.31 -2.41
CA LEU A 252 -0.66 19.40 -3.32
C LEU A 252 -0.95 20.79 -2.75
N ASP A 253 -2.17 21.03 -2.25
CA ASP A 253 -2.55 22.35 -1.73
C ASP A 253 -1.63 22.81 -0.58
N GLN A 254 -1.32 21.88 0.33
CA GLN A 254 -0.43 22.18 1.47
C GLN A 254 1.03 22.34 1.03
N VAL A 255 1.47 21.58 0.02
CA VAL A 255 2.81 21.70 -0.55
C VAL A 255 2.97 23.03 -1.27
N HIS A 256 1.99 23.44 -2.08
CA HIS A 256 2.01 24.72 -2.78
C HIS A 256 2.06 25.88 -1.79
N ASP A 257 1.26 25.85 -0.72
CA ASP A 257 1.31 26.86 0.35
C ASP A 257 2.68 26.87 1.05
N LEU A 258 3.26 25.69 1.35
CA LEU A 258 4.59 25.58 1.97
C LEU A 258 5.67 26.17 1.07
N LEU A 259 5.71 25.78 -0.21
CA LEU A 259 6.70 26.25 -1.17
C LEU A 259 6.55 27.75 -1.44
N ALA A 260 5.32 28.25 -1.57
CA ALA A 260 5.06 29.66 -1.78
C ALA A 260 5.52 30.55 -0.61
N ARG A 261 5.41 30.05 0.63
CA ARG A 261 5.89 30.76 1.82
C ARG A 261 7.40 30.73 1.98
N THR A 262 8.05 29.64 1.58
CA THR A 262 9.50 29.46 1.74
C THR A 262 10.32 30.08 0.60
N PHE A 263 9.79 30.04 -0.62
CA PHE A 263 10.46 30.50 -1.83
C PHE A 263 9.78 31.75 -2.39
N TRP A 264 8.91 31.60 -3.40
CA TRP A 264 8.16 32.68 -4.04
C TRP A 264 6.76 32.19 -4.45
N SER A 265 5.82 33.11 -4.66
CA SER A 265 4.45 32.79 -5.04
C SER A 265 4.36 32.24 -6.48
N GLY A 266 3.39 31.36 -6.73
CA GLY A 266 3.13 30.81 -8.07
C GLY A 266 3.95 29.57 -8.42
N ILE A 267 4.54 28.89 -7.44
CA ILE A 267 5.17 27.58 -7.64
C ILE A 267 4.08 26.52 -7.78
N ASP A 268 4.05 25.85 -8.93
CA ASP A 268 3.20 24.70 -9.19
C ASP A 268 4.08 23.46 -9.34
N VAL A 269 3.82 22.44 -8.53
CA VAL A 269 4.51 21.14 -8.57
C VAL A 269 3.59 20.01 -9.01
N SER A 270 2.41 20.32 -9.54
CA SER A 270 1.43 19.33 -10.02
C SER A 270 2.00 18.38 -11.09
N ASP A 271 2.96 18.86 -11.89
CA ASP A 271 3.68 18.05 -12.87
C ASP A 271 4.45 16.89 -12.23
N SER A 272 4.90 17.05 -10.99
CA SER A 272 5.65 16.03 -10.25
C SER A 272 4.82 14.78 -9.94
N LEU A 273 3.49 14.87 -9.97
CA LEU A 273 2.61 13.69 -9.86
C LEU A 273 2.71 12.77 -11.07
N HIS A 274 3.01 13.33 -12.24
CA HIS A 274 3.02 12.60 -13.50
C HIS A 274 4.38 11.92 -13.74
N TYR A 275 5.45 12.50 -13.17
CA TYR A 275 6.82 12.02 -13.30
C TYR A 275 7.26 11.14 -12.12
N SER A 276 6.68 9.95 -11.99
CA SER A 276 7.09 8.89 -11.01
C SER A 276 7.32 9.43 -9.58
N PRO A 277 6.25 9.89 -8.88
CA PRO A 277 6.36 10.54 -7.58
C PRO A 277 7.04 9.65 -6.52
N GLU A 278 6.95 8.34 -6.64
CA GLU A 278 7.58 7.37 -5.73
C GLU A 278 9.11 7.44 -5.66
N LYS A 279 9.77 7.95 -6.71
CA LYS A 279 11.23 8.07 -6.78
C LYS A 279 11.72 9.52 -6.74
N CYS A 280 10.85 10.43 -7.13
CA CYS A 280 11.17 11.83 -7.38
C CYS A 280 10.65 12.78 -6.31
N SER A 281 9.80 12.33 -5.39
CA SER A 281 9.20 13.20 -4.39
C SER A 281 9.13 12.55 -3.03
N ILE A 282 9.43 13.32 -1.99
CA ILE A 282 9.28 12.91 -0.59
C ILE A 282 8.59 14.02 0.17
N ILE A 283 7.47 13.67 0.78
CA ILE A 283 6.64 14.54 1.60
C ILE A 283 6.71 14.02 3.03
N ALA A 284 7.14 14.87 3.96
CA ALA A 284 7.08 14.59 5.38
C ALA A 284 5.73 15.05 5.93
N THR A 285 4.98 14.13 6.53
CA THR A 285 3.66 14.38 7.09
C THR A 285 3.64 14.05 8.58
N TYR A 286 3.06 14.94 9.38
CA TYR A 286 2.72 14.68 10.77
C TYR A 286 1.21 14.54 10.88
N LYS A 287 0.72 13.31 11.08
CA LYS A 287 -0.71 12.95 10.99
C LYS A 287 -1.31 13.25 9.61
N LYS A 288 -1.90 14.44 9.43
CA LYS A 288 -2.50 14.92 8.16
C LYS A 288 -1.88 16.24 7.68
N LEU A 289 -0.84 16.70 8.37
CA LEU A 289 -0.20 17.98 8.15
C LEU A 289 1.10 17.77 7.39
N VAL A 290 1.26 18.41 6.23
CA VAL A 290 2.55 18.46 5.54
C VAL A 290 3.49 19.36 6.34
N VAL A 291 4.60 18.78 6.77
CA VAL A 291 5.67 19.47 7.53
C VAL A 291 6.93 19.65 6.71
N GLY A 292 7.09 18.94 5.60
CA GLY A 292 8.20 19.12 4.68
C GLY A 292 7.90 18.53 3.31
N ALA A 293 8.55 19.06 2.29
CA ALA A 293 8.44 18.59 0.92
C ALA A 293 9.80 18.69 0.22
N ALA A 294 10.15 17.64 -0.52
CA ALA A 294 11.37 17.58 -1.31
C ALA A 294 11.08 16.98 -2.68
N PHE A 295 11.56 17.64 -3.73
CA PHE A 295 11.32 17.34 -5.13
C PHE A 295 12.62 17.19 -5.89
N LEU A 296 12.67 16.13 -6.69
CA LEU A 296 13.76 15.75 -7.57
C LEU A 296 13.21 15.66 -9.00
N SER A 297 13.72 16.49 -9.90
CA SER A 297 13.39 16.39 -11.33
C SER A 297 14.41 15.47 -12.02
N SER A 298 13.92 14.59 -12.89
CA SER A 298 14.77 13.62 -13.60
C SER A 298 14.34 13.40 -15.06
N PRO A 299 15.14 13.90 -16.00
CA PRO A 299 15.25 13.27 -17.32
C PRO A 299 16.63 12.60 -17.55
N GLN A 300 17.74 13.19 -17.08
CA GLN A 300 19.11 12.69 -17.32
C GLN A 300 20.02 12.82 -16.08
N GLU A 301 20.00 13.97 -15.41
CA GLU A 301 20.67 14.20 -14.12
C GLU A 301 19.62 14.27 -12.99
N ALA A 302 20.00 13.89 -11.76
CA ALA A 302 19.09 13.97 -10.61
C ALA A 302 19.20 15.36 -9.97
N TYR A 303 18.31 16.28 -10.35
CA TYR A 303 18.35 17.65 -9.86
C TYR A 303 17.31 17.90 -8.77
N ILE A 304 17.73 18.32 -7.57
CA ILE A 304 16.79 18.71 -6.50
C ILE A 304 16.24 20.10 -6.83
N THR A 305 14.96 20.15 -7.19
CA THR A 305 14.27 21.39 -7.59
C THR A 305 13.88 22.21 -6.38
N TYR A 306 13.22 21.59 -5.42
CA TYR A 306 12.73 22.24 -4.22
C TYR A 306 12.90 21.34 -3.01
N MET A 307 13.34 21.92 -1.89
CA MET A 307 13.31 21.26 -0.59
C MET A 307 12.99 22.29 0.48
N ALA A 308 11.88 22.09 1.18
CA ALA A 308 11.42 22.98 2.23
C ALA A 308 10.93 22.20 3.44
N VAL A 309 11.14 22.77 4.63
CA VAL A 309 10.56 22.31 5.89
C VAL A 309 9.76 23.48 6.45
N ARG A 310 8.62 23.16 7.06
CA ARG A 310 7.73 24.14 7.66
C ARG A 310 8.43 24.84 8.83
N THR A 311 8.23 26.15 8.94
CA THR A 311 8.74 26.95 10.07
C THR A 311 8.23 26.38 11.41
N GLY A 312 9.12 26.29 12.40
CA GLY A 312 8.83 25.66 13.70
C GLY A 312 9.05 24.14 13.73
N TRP A 313 9.22 23.52 12.56
CA TRP A 313 9.65 22.13 12.40
C TRP A 313 11.13 22.01 12.04
N GLU A 314 11.85 23.14 12.02
CA GLU A 314 13.30 23.20 11.79
C GLU A 314 14.09 22.57 12.95
N ASN A 315 15.39 22.31 12.73
CA ASN A 315 16.31 21.70 13.70
C ASN A 315 15.94 20.27 14.18
N SER A 316 14.99 19.62 13.52
CA SER A 316 14.51 18.28 13.85
C SER A 316 15.04 17.18 12.90
N GLN A 317 16.06 17.48 12.09
CA GLN A 317 16.62 16.56 11.08
C GLN A 317 15.61 16.09 10.01
N ILE A 318 14.41 16.68 9.90
CA ILE A 318 13.44 16.31 8.85
C ILE A 318 14.02 16.49 7.45
N ALA A 319 14.71 17.60 7.18
CA ALA A 319 15.37 17.84 5.90
C ALA A 319 16.47 16.79 5.60
N THR A 320 17.23 16.42 6.64
CA THR A 320 18.26 15.36 6.58
C THR A 320 17.64 14.03 6.19
N ASN A 321 16.55 13.64 6.83
CA ASN A 321 15.86 12.38 6.55
C ASN A 321 15.23 12.40 5.15
N MET A 322 14.59 13.50 4.73
CA MET A 322 14.06 13.63 3.37
C MET A 322 15.17 13.49 2.31
N LEU A 323 16.30 14.17 2.51
CA LEU A 323 17.44 14.07 1.59
C LEU A 323 18.04 12.66 1.58
N TYR A 324 18.19 12.03 2.74
CA TYR A 324 18.66 10.65 2.85
C TYR A 324 17.77 9.68 2.07
N HIS A 325 16.45 9.78 2.22
CA HIS A 325 15.52 8.94 1.48
C HIS A 325 15.55 9.23 -0.02
N LEU A 326 15.66 10.50 -0.45
CA LEU A 326 15.77 10.87 -1.87
C LEU A 326 17.01 10.24 -2.52
N ILE A 327 18.15 10.29 -1.82
CA ILE A 327 19.40 9.70 -2.30
C ILE A 327 19.30 8.16 -2.34
N THR A 328 18.67 7.56 -1.33
CA THR A 328 18.51 6.10 -1.24
C THR A 328 17.61 5.55 -2.36
N LEU A 329 16.59 6.31 -2.77
CA LEU A 329 15.71 5.96 -3.90
C LEU A 329 16.42 6.08 -5.26
N ASN A 330 17.55 6.81 -5.35
CA ASN A 330 18.29 7.07 -6.58
C ASN A 330 19.78 6.69 -6.45
N PRO A 331 20.13 5.40 -6.28
CA PRO A 331 21.48 4.99 -5.90
C PRO A 331 22.56 5.19 -6.96
N ASN A 332 22.22 5.23 -8.25
CA ASN A 332 23.17 5.24 -9.37
C ASN A 332 23.18 6.56 -10.15
N LYS A 333 22.73 7.66 -9.53
CA LYS A 333 22.66 8.97 -10.18
C LYS A 333 23.42 9.99 -9.34
N ASP A 334 24.18 10.83 -10.02
CA ASP A 334 24.75 12.02 -9.41
C ASP A 334 23.63 13.02 -9.13
N ILE A 335 23.63 13.54 -7.91
CA ILE A 335 22.60 14.46 -7.44
C ILE A 335 23.17 15.87 -7.43
N THR A 336 22.49 16.79 -8.11
CA THR A 336 22.87 18.20 -8.21
C THR A 336 21.78 19.10 -7.63
N LEU A 337 22.17 20.26 -7.11
CA LEU A 337 21.25 21.24 -6.56
C LEU A 337 21.85 22.64 -6.54
N HIS A 338 20.99 23.67 -6.59
CA HIS A 338 21.40 25.07 -6.41
C HIS A 338 20.97 25.59 -5.05
N VAL A 339 21.89 26.24 -4.35
CA VAL A 339 21.63 26.84 -3.02
C VAL A 339 22.06 28.29 -3.01
N SER A 340 21.19 29.17 -2.52
CA SER A 340 21.55 30.57 -2.30
C SER A 340 22.71 30.68 -1.32
N VAL A 341 23.65 31.59 -1.59
CA VAL A 341 24.86 31.79 -0.77
C VAL A 341 24.54 32.07 0.70
N ASN A 342 23.40 32.69 0.99
CA ASN A 342 23.00 33.07 2.35
C ASN A 342 22.20 31.98 3.07
N ASN A 343 21.95 30.83 2.44
CA ASN A 343 21.14 29.79 3.05
C ASN A 343 21.97 28.95 4.05
N PRO A 344 21.60 28.90 5.34
CA PRO A 344 22.33 28.11 6.34
C PRO A 344 22.31 26.60 6.05
N ALA A 345 21.39 26.12 5.22
CA ALA A 345 21.35 24.73 4.77
C ALA A 345 22.63 24.32 4.01
N MET A 346 23.32 25.25 3.35
CA MET A 346 24.64 25.01 2.74
C MET A 346 25.63 24.49 3.77
N GLN A 347 25.74 25.18 4.90
CA GLN A 347 26.74 24.88 5.90
C GLN A 347 26.37 23.68 6.79
N LEU A 348 25.09 23.50 7.10
CA LEU A 348 24.63 22.49 8.06
C LEU A 348 24.23 21.15 7.45
N LEU A 349 23.59 21.17 6.28
CA LEU A 349 22.96 19.99 5.70
C LEU A 349 23.82 19.39 4.59
N TYR A 350 24.07 20.15 3.51
CA TYR A 350 24.67 19.60 2.30
C TYR A 350 26.13 19.19 2.50
N ASN A 351 26.91 19.97 3.25
CA ASN A 351 28.29 19.61 3.60
C ASN A 351 28.36 18.29 4.39
N ARG A 352 27.39 18.02 5.28
CA ARG A 352 27.35 16.79 6.08
C ARG A 352 27.07 15.55 5.23
N PHE A 353 26.29 15.70 4.17
CA PHE A 353 26.02 14.64 3.19
C PHE A 353 27.15 14.44 2.17
N GLY A 354 28.19 15.29 2.20
CA GLY A 354 29.33 15.20 1.28
C GLY A 354 29.10 15.86 -0.07
N PHE A 355 28.12 16.76 -0.20
CA PHE A 355 27.99 17.60 -1.38
C PHE A 355 29.21 18.51 -1.51
N LYS A 356 29.73 18.63 -2.75
CA LYS A 356 30.83 19.52 -3.08
C LYS A 356 30.33 20.66 -3.96
N ALA A 357 30.81 21.87 -3.71
CA ALA A 357 30.55 23.01 -4.59
C ALA A 357 31.37 22.84 -5.87
N GLU A 358 30.69 22.80 -7.02
CA GLU A 358 31.34 22.75 -8.34
C GLU A 358 31.46 24.15 -8.94
N GLU A 359 30.38 24.95 -8.89
CA GLU A 359 30.30 26.23 -9.59
C GLU A 359 29.63 27.31 -8.73
N PHE A 360 30.10 28.56 -8.89
CA PHE A 360 29.45 29.75 -8.36
C PHE A 360 28.73 30.48 -9.50
N ILE A 361 27.42 30.70 -9.36
CA ILE A 361 26.58 31.33 -10.36
C ILE A 361 26.06 32.65 -9.80
N ALA A 362 26.53 33.75 -10.38
CA ALA A 362 26.05 35.08 -10.04
C ALA A 362 24.63 35.32 -10.59
N ASN A 363 23.78 36.01 -9.82
CA ASN A 363 22.42 36.43 -10.20
C ASN A 363 21.45 35.31 -10.62
N PHE A 364 21.70 34.07 -10.21
CA PHE A 364 20.81 32.93 -10.50
C PHE A 364 19.36 33.17 -10.05
N TYR A 365 19.16 33.78 -8.88
CA TYR A 365 17.82 34.03 -8.33
C TYR A 365 17.24 35.41 -8.67
N ASP A 366 17.90 36.21 -9.51
CA ASP A 366 17.48 37.59 -9.81
C ASP A 366 16.12 37.66 -10.53
N ALA A 367 15.79 36.63 -11.33
CA ALA A 367 14.51 36.51 -12.03
C ALA A 367 13.35 36.06 -11.12
N TYR A 368 13.64 35.49 -9.94
CA TYR A 368 12.65 34.88 -9.06
C TYR A 368 12.43 35.66 -7.76
N LEU A 369 13.43 36.43 -7.32
CA LEU A 369 13.37 37.25 -6.12
C LEU A 369 12.90 38.67 -6.44
N ASP A 370 12.12 39.25 -5.53
CA ASP A 370 11.80 40.67 -5.57
C ASP A 370 13.11 41.50 -5.54
N PRO A 371 13.25 42.54 -6.38
CA PRO A 371 14.37 43.48 -6.34
C PRO A 371 14.71 44.03 -4.94
N GLN A 372 13.74 44.11 -4.03
CA GLN A 372 13.93 44.60 -2.66
C GLN A 372 14.27 43.49 -1.63
N SER A 373 14.33 42.23 -2.04
CA SER A 373 14.60 41.11 -1.13
C SER A 373 16.01 41.16 -0.53
N ARG A 374 16.12 40.86 0.76
CA ARG A 374 17.41 40.73 1.47
C ARG A 374 18.14 39.41 1.18
N ALA A 375 17.50 38.49 0.46
CA ALA A 375 18.10 37.21 0.08
C ALA A 375 19.19 37.42 -0.99
N SER A 376 20.28 36.64 -0.92
CA SER A 376 21.34 36.74 -1.92
C SER A 376 20.90 36.13 -3.24
N LYS A 377 21.10 36.89 -4.31
CA LYS A 377 20.75 36.52 -5.69
C LYS A 377 21.69 35.49 -6.31
N ASN A 378 22.84 35.26 -5.67
CA ASN A 378 23.87 34.34 -6.12
C ASN A 378 23.59 32.92 -5.60
N ALA A 379 24.00 31.92 -6.36
CA ALA A 379 23.84 30.52 -6.02
C ALA A 379 25.16 29.75 -6.14
N PHE A 380 25.31 28.72 -5.30
CA PHE A 380 26.28 27.66 -5.50
C PHE A 380 25.59 26.45 -6.12
N ARG A 381 26.21 25.89 -7.16
CA ARG A 381 25.87 24.57 -7.69
C ARG A 381 26.64 23.52 -6.90
N LEU A 382 25.90 22.68 -6.18
CA LEU A 382 26.45 21.57 -5.43
C LEU A 382 26.21 20.25 -6.16
N ARG A 383 27.16 19.32 -6.09
CA ARG A 383 27.04 17.95 -6.60
C ARG A 383 27.45 16.93 -5.57
N LEU A 384 26.66 15.88 -5.45
CA LEU A 384 27.01 14.64 -4.77
C LEU A 384 27.31 13.59 -5.85
N ARG A 385 28.56 13.11 -5.88
CA ARG A 385 29.00 12.04 -6.77
C ARG A 385 28.82 10.69 -6.07
N ARG A 386 28.28 9.69 -6.77
CA ARG A 386 28.03 8.34 -6.22
C ARG A 386 28.78 7.25 -6.97
#